data_AF-A0A6J4PSQ5-F1
#
_entry.id   AF-A0A6J4PSQ5-F1
#
_cell.length_a   1.000
_cell.length_b   1.000
_cell.length_c   1.000
_cell.angle_alpha   90.00
_cell.angle_beta   90.00
_cell.angle_gamma   90.00
#
_symmetry.space_group_name_H-M   'P 1'
#
loop_
_entity.id
_entity.type
_entity.pdbx_description
1 polymer ?
#
loop_
_entity_poly.entity_id
_entity_poly.type
_entity_poly.pdbx_seq_one_letter_code
_entity_poly.pdbx_strand_id
1 'polypeptide(L)' 'MQYFVKFLSTAPVLAILWISIQAAALIEFNRFFPDLLFHPLP' A
#
# COMPACT_ATOMS: atom_id res chain seq x y z
N MET A 1 -18.01 15.75 11.91
CA MET A 1 -16.85 14.96 11.45
C MET A 1 -16.61 13.66 12.23
N GLN A 2 -16.99 13.56 13.51
CA GLN A 2 -16.72 12.37 14.34
C GLN A 2 -17.23 11.04 13.75
N TYR A 3 -18.47 10.98 13.25
CA TYR A 3 -19.02 9.75 12.66
C TYR A 3 -18.33 9.34 11.35
N PHE A 4 -17.87 10.33 10.57
CA PHE A 4 -17.13 10.07 9.34
C PHE A 4 -15.77 9.44 9.63
N VAL A 5 -15.02 9.96 10.61
CA VAL A 5 -13.76 9.35 11.05
C VAL A 5 -13.99 7.95 11.63
N LYS A 6 -15.10 7.76 12.37
CA LYS A 6 -15.46 6.45 12.92
C LYS A 6 -15.76 5.42 11.83
N PHE A 7 -16.39 5.83 10.73
CA PHE A 7 -16.60 5.00 9.55
C PHE A 7 -15.28 4.63 8.87
N LEU A 8 -14.39 5.61 8.64
CA LEU A 8 -13.06 5.38 8.08
C LEU A 8 -12.19 4.45 8.94
N SER A 9 -12.41 4.46 10.26
CA SER A 9 -11.69 3.61 11.22
C SER A 9 -12.26 2.19 11.35
N THR A 10 -13.32 1.84 10.59
CA THR A 10 -13.83 0.46 10.60
C THR A 10 -12.82 -0.48 9.95
N ALA A 11 -12.70 -1.69 10.48
CA ALA A 11 -11.75 -2.70 10.00
C ALA A 11 -11.74 -2.87 8.45
N PRO A 12 -12.87 -3.05 7.75
CA PRO A 12 -12.85 -3.22 6.30
C PRO A 12 -12.40 -1.96 5.55
N VAL A 13 -12.82 -0.77 5.98
CA VAL A 13 -12.49 0.49 5.29
C VAL A 13 -11.01 0.82 5.46
N LEU A 14 -10.49 0.68 6.68
CA LEU A 14 -9.08 0.90 6.96
C LEU A 14 -8.19 -0.14 6.27
N ALA A 15 -8.62 -1.41 6.22
CA ALA A 15 -7.90 -2.46 5.53
C ALA A 15 -7.76 -2.17 4.03
N ILE A 16 -8.84 -1.77 3.35
CA ILE A 16 -8.79 -1.40 1.93
C ILE A 16 -7.86 -0.22 1.73
N LEU A 17 -8.00 0.85 2.52
CA LEU A 17 -7.14 2.03 2.40
C LEU A 17 -5.65 1.67 2.57
N TRP A 18 -5.34 0.86 3.59
CA TRP A 18 -3.97 0.44 3.88
C TRP A 18 -3.38 -0.46 2.80
N ILE A 19 -4.14 -1.45 2.33
CA ILE A 19 -3.71 -2.35 1.26
C ILE A 19 -3.56 -1.59 -0.06
N SER A 20 -4.43 -0.63 -0.37
CA SER A 20 -4.31 0.21 -1.56
C SER A 20 -3.01 1.03 -1.55
N ILE A 21 -2.65 1.62 -0.40
CA ILE A 21 -1.39 2.36 -0.26
C ILE A 21 -0.19 1.42 -0.45
N GLN A 22 -0.19 0.26 0.21
CA GLN A 22 0.88 -0.73 0.04
C GLN A 22 0.99 -1.25 -1.40
N ALA A 23 -0.14 -1.55 -2.04
CA ALA A 23 -0.18 -2.00 -3.42
C ALA A 23 0.37 -0.93 -4.37
N ALA A 24 -0.03 0.33 -4.20
CA ALA A 24 0.50 1.44 -5.00
C ALA A 24 2.02 1.58 -4.82
N ALA A 25 2.51 1.50 -3.58
CA ALA A 25 3.95 1.56 -3.29
C ALA A 25 4.72 0.41 -3.97
N LEU A 26 4.21 -0.82 -3.91
CA LEU A 26 4.83 -1.99 -4.55
C LEU A 26 4.77 -1.92 -6.08
N ILE A 27 3.66 -1.46 -6.66
CA ILE A 27 3.50 -1.29 -8.11
C ILE A 27 4.48 -0.24 -8.63
N GLU A 28 4.53 0.94 -7.98
CA GLU A 28 5.45 2.01 -8.35
C GLU A 28 6.91 1.57 -8.19
N PHE A 29 7.25 0.85 -7.11
CA PHE A 29 8.57 0.28 -6.91
C PHE A 29 8.98 -0.66 -8.05
N ASN A 30 8.12 -1.62 -8.42
CA ASN A 30 8.39 -2.54 -9.53
C ASN A 30 8.35 -1.84 -10.91
N ARG A 31 7.67 -0.69 -11.05
CA ARG A 31 7.71 0.13 -12.27
C ARG A 31 9.06 0.84 -12.43
N PHE A 32 9.62 1.36 -11.34
CA PHE A 32 10.91 2.07 -11.38
C PHE A 32 12.12 1.13 -11.35
N PHE A 33 12.02 0.00 -10.64
CA PHE A 33 13.06 -1.02 -10.54
C PHE A 33 12.51 -2.38 -10.98
N PRO A 34 12.32 -2.58 -12.29
CA PRO A 34 11.87 -3.86 -12.81
C PRO A 34 12.93 -4.94 -12.58
N ASP A 35 12.47 -6.19 -12.54
CA ASP A 35 13.32 -7.40 -12.61
C ASP A 35 14.33 -7.61 -11.47
N LEU A 36 13.98 -7.17 -10.24
CA LEU A 36 14.73 -7.46 -9.01
C LEU A 36 14.51 -8.90 -8.50
N LEU A 37 15.06 -9.88 -9.23
CA LEU A 37 15.02 -11.30 -8.82
C LEU A 37 15.89 -11.58 -7.58
N PHE A 38 17.01 -10.88 -7.47
CA PHE A 38 17.92 -10.93 -6.32
C PHE A 38 18.52 -9.55 -6.07
N HIS A 39 18.96 -9.29 -4.84
CA HIS A 39 19.67 -8.07 -4.52
C HIS A 39 21.06 -8.10 -5.20
N PRO A 40 21.45 -7.07 -5.99
CA PRO A 40 22.78 -7.02 -6.56
C PRO A 40 23.81 -6.94 -5.43
N LEU A 41 24.65 -7.97 -5.33
CA LEU A 41 25.79 -7.98 -4.42
C LEU A 41 26.90 -7.08 -4.99
N PRO A 42 27.71 -6.43 -4.13
CA PRO A 42 28.83 -5.60 -4.56
C PRO A 42 29.93 -6.39 -5.27
#